data_AF-A0A0U5JAZ5-F1
#
_entry.id   AF-A0A0U5JAZ5-F1
#
_cell.length_a   1.000
_cell.length_b   1.000
_cell.length_c   1.000
_cell.angle_alpha   90.00
_cell.angle_beta   90.00
_cell.angle_gamma   90.00
#
_symmetry.space_group_name_H-M   'P 1'
#
loop_
_entity.id
_entity.type
_entity.pdbx_description
1 polymer ?
#
loop_
_entity_poly.entity_id
_entity_poly.type
_entity_poly.pdbx_seq_one_letter_code
_entity_poly.pdbx_strand_id
1 'polypeptide(L)'
;MVDATTGWVLLLSVAIVATLAFLIFAFWFGWWMSGRAMGVSPYTGVPLRRATDLSYYAAEQALLFLYNFQQYDNRIFKLSRAAYCRETGRIFTECVTWMDTVKVDWTFLQKRYPGIWVSWGSLNSDQQRAISDAHESLEGFQTEVSSPSPAPRAIEPEYAYTKPGPLYVDIQTKVLLGWKVVPGTELEVLIVQKPVR
;
A
#
# COMPACT_ATOMS: atom_id res chain seq x y z
N MET A 1 -47.02 -30.75 -33.86
CA MET A 1 -46.46 -31.45 -32.68
C MET A 1 -44.99 -31.66 -33.00
N VAL A 2 -44.09 -30.99 -32.27
CA VAL A 2 -42.66 -31.31 -32.36
C VAL A 2 -42.54 -32.71 -31.76
N ASP A 3 -42.06 -33.69 -32.52
CA ASP A 3 -41.91 -35.05 -32.02
C ASP A 3 -41.06 -35.01 -30.74
N ALA A 4 -41.48 -35.78 -29.73
CA ALA A 4 -40.83 -35.77 -28.41
C ALA A 4 -39.31 -35.98 -28.53
N THR A 5 -38.88 -36.75 -29.53
CA THR A 5 -37.48 -36.97 -29.90
C THR A 5 -36.77 -35.69 -30.36
N THR A 6 -37.38 -34.86 -31.20
CA THR A 6 -36.83 -33.58 -31.67
C THR A 6 -36.66 -32.58 -30.53
N GLY A 7 -37.59 -32.58 -29.57
CA GLY A 7 -37.49 -31.74 -28.36
C GLY A 7 -36.29 -32.08 -27.48
N TRP A 8 -36.03 -33.38 -27.25
CA TRP A 8 -34.87 -33.84 -26.48
C TRP A 8 -33.55 -33.53 -27.16
N VAL A 9 -33.47 -33.69 -28.49
CA VAL A 9 -32.26 -33.37 -29.27
C VAL A 9 -31.94 -31.88 -29.15
N LEU A 10 -32.93 -30.99 -29.29
CA LEU A 10 -32.77 -29.54 -29.13
C LEU A 10 -32.26 -29.16 -27.72
N LEU A 11 -32.87 -29.72 -26.68
CA LEU A 11 -32.45 -29.49 -25.29
C LEU A 11 -31.01 -29.94 -25.05
N LEU A 12 -30.64 -31.13 -25.53
CA LEU A 12 -29.28 -31.66 -25.39
C LEU A 12 -28.27 -30.78 -26.15
N SER A 13 -28.58 -30.38 -27.39
CA SER A 13 -27.72 -29.50 -28.17
C SER A 13 -27.50 -28.15 -27.49
N VAL A 14 -28.56 -27.53 -26.95
CA VAL A 14 -28.46 -26.27 -26.20
C VAL A 14 -27.62 -26.47 -24.93
N ALA A 15 -27.83 -27.56 -24.19
CA ALA A 15 -27.07 -27.86 -22.98
C ALA A 15 -25.57 -28.05 -23.28
N ILE A 16 -25.22 -28.74 -24.38
CA ILE A 16 -23.84 -28.94 -24.81
C ILE A 16 -23.21 -27.59 -25.17
N VAL A 17 -23.88 -26.76 -25.96
CA VAL A 17 -23.37 -25.43 -26.36
C VAL A 17 -23.20 -24.52 -25.14
N ALA A 18 -24.16 -24.48 -24.23
CA ALA A 18 -24.08 -23.70 -23.01
C ALA A 18 -22.92 -24.16 -22.11
N THR A 19 -22.74 -25.48 -21.96
CA THR A 19 -21.63 -26.06 -21.20
C THR A 19 -20.29 -25.69 -21.83
N LEU A 20 -20.18 -25.79 -23.16
CA LEU A 20 -18.96 -25.42 -23.88
C LEU A 20 -18.64 -23.93 -23.72
N ALA A 21 -19.64 -23.05 -23.86
CA ALA A 21 -19.49 -21.61 -23.67
C ALA A 21 -19.02 -21.27 -22.24
N PHE A 22 -19.60 -21.94 -21.23
CA PHE A 22 -19.18 -21.80 -19.84
C PHE A 22 -17.74 -22.25 -19.61
N LEU A 23 -17.33 -23.38 -20.19
CA LEU A 23 -15.96 -23.88 -20.08
C LEU A 23 -14.95 -22.92 -20.75
N ILE A 24 -15.29 -22.38 -21.93
CA ILE A 24 -14.47 -21.36 -22.60
C ILE A 24 -14.35 -20.11 -21.75
N PHE A 25 -15.46 -19.63 -21.18
CA PHE A 25 -15.45 -18.47 -20.28
C PHE A 25 -14.60 -18.73 -19.02
N ALA A 26 -14.77 -19.89 -18.37
CA ALA A 26 -14.01 -20.26 -17.19
C ALA A 26 -12.51 -20.37 -17.49
N PHE A 27 -12.14 -20.96 -18.64
CA PHE A 27 -10.76 -21.06 -19.09
C PHE A 27 -10.16 -19.67 -19.39
N TRP A 28 -10.87 -18.83 -20.14
CA TRP A 28 -10.43 -17.47 -20.45
C TRP A 28 -10.27 -16.62 -19.18
N PHE A 29 -11.24 -16.71 -18.25
CA PHE A 29 -11.19 -16.00 -16.98
C PHE A 29 -10.06 -16.51 -16.09
N GLY A 30 -9.86 -17.82 -16.01
CA GLY A 30 -8.75 -18.45 -15.27
C GLY A 30 -7.39 -18.05 -15.83
N TRP A 31 -7.22 -18.07 -17.16
CA TRP A 31 -6.01 -17.62 -17.84
C TRP A 31 -5.73 -16.14 -17.56
N TRP A 32 -6.74 -15.28 -17.69
CA TRP A 32 -6.63 -13.86 -17.38
C TRP A 32 -6.29 -13.60 -15.91
N MET A 33 -6.85 -14.38 -14.99
CA MET A 33 -6.49 -14.34 -13.56
C MET A 33 -5.05 -14.81 -13.31
N SER A 34 -4.56 -15.85 -13.99
CA SER A 34 -3.19 -16.35 -13.83
C SER A 34 -2.13 -15.39 -14.36
N GLY A 35 -2.47 -14.53 -15.33
CA GLY A 35 -1.59 -13.52 -15.88
C GLY A 35 -1.43 -12.26 -15.00
N ARG A 36 -2.04 -12.24 -13.81
CA ARG A 36 -1.97 -11.06 -12.93
C ARG A 36 -0.58 -10.92 -12.33
N ALA A 37 0.12 -9.87 -12.77
CA ALA A 37 1.39 -9.49 -12.19
C ALA A 37 1.26 -9.23 -10.69
N MET A 38 2.29 -9.63 -9.92
CA MET A 38 2.43 -9.21 -8.53
C MET A 38 2.48 -7.68 -8.48
N GLY A 39 1.75 -7.09 -7.53
CA GLY A 39 1.82 -5.64 -7.31
C GLY A 39 3.25 -5.22 -7.05
N VAL A 40 3.67 -4.07 -7.60
CA VAL A 40 5.03 -3.56 -7.45
C VAL A 40 5.09 -2.42 -6.44
N SER A 41 6.24 -2.27 -5.80
CA SER A 41 6.52 -1.15 -4.90
C SER A 41 6.53 0.16 -5.70
N PRO A 42 5.82 1.22 -5.27
CA PRO A 42 5.84 2.51 -5.94
C PRO A 42 7.21 3.19 -5.88
N TYR A 43 8.09 2.75 -4.97
CA TYR A 43 9.43 3.30 -4.78
C TYR A 43 10.47 2.63 -5.67
N THR A 44 10.48 1.30 -5.70
CA THR A 44 11.58 0.53 -6.28
C THR A 44 11.18 -0.24 -7.54
N GLY A 45 9.88 -0.35 -7.82
CA GLY A 45 9.37 -1.17 -8.93
C GLY A 45 9.47 -2.68 -8.70
N VAL A 46 9.99 -3.12 -7.54
CA VAL A 46 10.14 -4.54 -7.23
C VAL A 46 8.83 -5.15 -6.73
N PRO A 47 8.60 -6.47 -6.90
CA PRO A 47 7.40 -7.14 -6.44
C PRO A 47 7.18 -7.00 -4.92
N LEU A 48 5.95 -6.68 -4.54
CA LEU A 48 5.48 -6.70 -3.16
C LEU A 48 5.07 -8.13 -2.76
N ARG A 49 5.30 -8.46 -1.49
CA ARG A 49 4.85 -9.70 -0.86
C ARG A 49 3.69 -9.43 0.06
N ARG A 50 2.88 -10.45 0.37
CA ARG A 50 1.77 -10.26 1.30
C ARG A 50 2.29 -10.11 2.71
N ALA A 51 1.64 -9.27 3.51
CA ALA A 51 2.01 -9.14 4.92
C ALA A 51 1.70 -10.42 5.72
N THR A 52 0.87 -11.34 5.19
CA THR A 52 0.66 -12.69 5.74
C THR A 52 1.91 -13.56 5.70
N ASP A 53 2.89 -13.22 4.85
CA ASP A 53 4.12 -13.98 4.69
C ASP A 53 5.23 -13.51 5.67
N LEU A 54 4.93 -12.47 6.47
CA LEU A 54 5.84 -12.00 7.52
C LEU A 54 5.99 -13.05 8.63
N SER A 55 7.14 -13.05 9.29
CA SER A 55 7.31 -13.85 10.50
C SER A 55 6.34 -13.37 11.58
N TYR A 56 5.85 -14.31 12.41
CA TYR A 56 4.93 -14.01 13.50
C TYR A 56 5.48 -12.87 14.39
N TYR A 57 6.76 -12.94 14.75
CA TYR A 57 7.44 -11.92 15.54
C TYR A 57 7.39 -10.54 14.87
N ALA A 58 7.74 -10.43 13.59
CA ALA A 58 7.79 -9.14 12.92
C ALA A 58 6.39 -8.54 12.73
N ALA A 59 5.39 -9.38 12.43
CA ALA A 59 4.00 -8.96 12.35
C ALA A 59 3.47 -8.48 13.72
N GLU A 60 3.73 -9.21 14.80
CA GLU A 60 3.34 -8.82 16.16
C GLU A 60 3.97 -7.48 16.56
N GLN A 61 5.27 -7.29 16.35
CA GLN A 61 5.95 -6.03 16.66
C GLN A 61 5.36 -4.84 15.89
N ALA A 62 5.02 -5.02 14.61
CA ALA A 62 4.41 -3.97 13.81
C ALA A 62 3.00 -3.57 14.32
N LEU A 63 2.20 -4.55 14.75
CA LEU A 63 0.87 -4.32 15.28
C LEU A 63 0.92 -3.68 16.69
N LEU A 64 1.81 -4.16 17.56
CA LEU A 64 2.06 -3.57 18.89
C LEU A 64 2.58 -2.13 18.78
N PHE A 65 3.49 -1.87 17.82
CA PHE A 65 4.00 -0.53 17.57
C PHE A 65 2.86 0.44 17.21
N LEU A 66 1.96 0.05 16.30
CA LEU A 66 0.78 0.86 15.96
C LEU A 66 -0.22 0.98 17.11
N TYR A 67 -0.41 -0.06 17.91
CA TYR A 67 -1.30 -0.03 19.08
C TYR A 67 -0.88 1.06 20.08
N ASN A 68 0.43 1.23 20.28
CA ASN A 68 0.97 2.23 21.22
C ASN A 68 0.76 3.69 20.79
N PHE A 69 0.50 3.97 19.51
CA PHE A 69 0.21 5.34 19.06
C PHE A 69 -1.16 5.84 19.51
N GLN A 70 -2.12 4.95 19.81
CA GLN A 70 -3.50 5.26 20.24
C GLN A 70 -4.24 6.35 19.43
N GLN A 71 -3.81 6.62 18.20
CA GLN A 71 -4.38 7.65 17.33
C GLN A 71 -5.34 7.03 16.33
N TYR A 72 -6.52 7.65 16.16
CA TYR A 72 -7.51 7.24 15.18
C TYR A 72 -6.94 7.17 13.76
N ASP A 73 -5.99 8.04 13.44
CA ASP A 73 -5.34 8.08 12.13
C ASP A 73 -4.25 7.00 11.99
N ASN A 74 -3.77 6.35 13.05
CA ASN A 74 -2.74 5.31 13.02
C ASN A 74 -3.30 3.95 13.42
N ARG A 75 -4.37 3.52 12.74
CA ARG A 75 -5.08 2.28 13.07
C ARG A 75 -4.24 1.05 12.79
N ILE A 76 -4.44 0.05 13.62
CA ILE A 76 -4.04 -1.32 13.34
C ILE A 76 -4.71 -1.78 12.05
N PHE A 77 -3.91 -2.40 11.17
CA PHE A 77 -4.36 -2.93 9.89
C PHE A 77 -4.48 -4.45 9.93
N LYS A 78 -5.21 -5.02 8.97
CA LYS A 78 -5.29 -6.47 8.79
C LYS A 78 -4.15 -6.95 7.90
N LEU A 79 -3.37 -7.93 8.36
CA LEU A 79 -2.27 -8.52 7.57
C LEU A 79 -2.76 -9.07 6.21
N SER A 80 -3.95 -9.66 6.17
CA SER A 80 -4.58 -10.16 4.94
C SER A 80 -4.90 -9.08 3.90
N ARG A 81 -4.92 -7.81 4.32
CA ARG A 81 -5.20 -6.65 3.45
C ARG A 81 -3.96 -5.80 3.19
N ALA A 82 -2.80 -6.23 3.67
CA ALA A 82 -1.55 -5.49 3.55
C ALA A 82 -0.50 -6.28 2.75
N ALA A 83 0.44 -5.54 2.19
CA ALA A 83 1.61 -6.06 1.50
C ALA A 83 2.85 -5.32 1.98
N TYR A 84 4.02 -5.91 1.82
CA TYR A 84 5.28 -5.30 2.18
C TYR A 84 6.32 -5.44 1.07
N CYS A 85 7.21 -4.45 0.99
CA CYS A 85 8.37 -4.51 0.12
C CYS A 85 9.55 -5.12 0.87
N ARG A 86 10.12 -6.21 0.34
CA ARG A 86 11.25 -6.89 1.01
C ARG A 86 12.50 -6.03 1.09
N GLU A 87 12.77 -5.19 0.08
CA GLU A 87 13.98 -4.38 0.02
C GLU A 87 13.94 -3.17 0.96
N THR A 88 12.78 -2.53 1.08
CA THR A 88 12.62 -1.31 1.91
C THR A 88 12.05 -1.61 3.30
N GLY A 89 11.39 -2.76 3.48
CA GLY A 89 10.68 -3.11 4.71
C GLY A 89 9.32 -2.41 4.87
N ARG A 90 8.93 -1.57 3.91
CA ARG A 90 7.70 -0.76 3.97
C ARG A 90 6.45 -1.60 3.84
N ILE A 91 5.53 -1.41 4.78
CA ILE A 91 4.21 -2.04 4.78
C ILE A 91 3.19 -1.08 4.18
N PHE A 92 2.56 -1.51 3.09
CA PHE A 92 1.43 -0.86 2.46
C PHE A 92 0.14 -1.50 2.96
N THR A 93 -0.68 -0.73 3.66
CA THR A 93 -1.96 -1.20 4.19
C THR A 93 -3.07 -1.06 3.14
N GLU A 94 -4.13 -1.85 3.29
CA GLU A 94 -5.36 -1.73 2.49
C GLU A 94 -5.15 -1.80 0.96
N CYS A 95 -4.14 -2.58 0.54
CA CYS A 95 -3.71 -2.67 -0.87
C CYS A 95 -4.03 -4.02 -1.54
N VAL A 96 -4.48 -5.02 -0.77
CA VAL A 96 -4.92 -6.30 -1.34
C VAL A 96 -6.38 -6.18 -1.76
N THR A 97 -6.64 -6.45 -3.04
CA THR A 97 -7.98 -6.43 -3.64
C THR A 97 -8.76 -7.71 -3.31
N TRP A 98 -10.06 -7.73 -3.60
CA TRP A 98 -10.92 -8.90 -3.36
C TRP A 98 -10.52 -10.14 -4.17
N MET A 99 -9.81 -9.96 -5.29
CA MET A 99 -9.22 -11.03 -6.09
C MET A 99 -7.78 -11.35 -5.66
N ASP A 100 -7.43 -11.01 -4.42
CA ASP A 100 -6.17 -11.39 -3.78
C ASP A 100 -4.92 -10.85 -4.51
N THR A 101 -5.11 -9.79 -5.30
CA THR A 101 -4.07 -9.09 -6.06
C THR A 101 -3.63 -7.85 -5.28
N VAL A 102 -2.32 -7.65 -5.12
CA VAL A 102 -1.76 -6.43 -4.50
C VAL A 102 -1.78 -5.28 -5.50
N LYS A 103 -2.37 -4.15 -5.13
CA LYS A 103 -2.40 -2.94 -5.95
C LYS A 103 -1.95 -1.74 -5.11
N VAL A 104 -0.73 -1.27 -5.37
CA VAL A 104 -0.16 -0.07 -4.77
C VAL A 104 0.27 0.87 -5.88
N ASP A 105 -0.10 2.14 -5.74
CA ASP A 105 0.32 3.25 -6.58
C ASP A 105 0.57 4.47 -5.68
N TRP A 106 1.14 5.54 -6.21
CA TRP A 106 1.44 6.76 -5.45
C TRP A 106 0.22 7.43 -4.78
N THR A 107 -1.01 7.00 -5.09
CA THR A 107 -2.19 7.45 -4.37
C THR A 107 -2.29 6.86 -2.96
N PHE A 108 -1.39 5.93 -2.58
CA PHE A 108 -1.35 5.38 -1.21
C PHE A 108 -1.22 6.48 -0.15
N LEU A 109 -0.51 7.58 -0.43
CA LEU A 109 -0.41 8.73 0.47
C LEU A 109 -1.80 9.35 0.71
N GLN A 110 -2.52 9.62 -0.37
CA GLN A 110 -3.89 10.17 -0.30
C GLN A 110 -4.88 9.24 0.37
N LYS A 111 -4.77 7.93 0.10
CA LYS A 111 -5.60 6.90 0.76
C LYS A 111 -5.30 6.80 2.25
N ARG A 112 -4.03 7.03 2.64
CA ARG A 112 -3.58 6.95 4.02
C ARG A 112 -4.06 8.14 4.84
N TYR A 113 -3.92 9.34 4.29
CA TYR A 113 -4.48 10.58 4.83
C TYR A 113 -4.64 11.58 3.67
N PRO A 114 -5.81 12.21 3.48
CA PRO A 114 -5.98 13.21 2.43
C PRO A 114 -5.14 14.46 2.70
N GLY A 115 -4.45 14.99 1.69
CA GLY A 115 -3.63 16.20 1.83
C GLY A 115 -2.85 16.57 0.57
N ILE A 116 -2.05 17.64 0.61
CA ILE A 116 -1.13 18.01 -0.48
C ILE A 116 0.30 17.67 -0.04
N TRP A 117 0.73 16.46 -0.38
CA TRP A 117 1.99 15.89 0.10
C TRP A 117 3.18 16.39 -0.72
N VAL A 118 4.15 16.98 -0.02
CA VAL A 118 5.48 17.31 -0.55
C VAL A 118 6.59 16.65 0.25
N SER A 119 7.74 16.41 -0.38
CA SER A 119 8.93 15.89 0.30
C SER A 119 9.49 16.88 1.32
N TRP A 120 9.86 16.42 2.52
CA TRP A 120 10.49 17.24 3.56
C TRP A 120 11.75 17.98 3.07
N GLY A 121 12.60 17.31 2.28
CA GLY A 121 13.85 17.88 1.76
C GLY A 121 13.66 18.99 0.72
N SER A 122 12.45 19.12 0.16
CA SER A 122 12.12 20.20 -0.77
C SER A 122 11.75 21.53 -0.09
N LEU A 123 11.53 21.49 1.23
CA LEU A 123 11.13 22.66 2.01
C LEU A 123 12.35 23.54 2.31
N ASN A 124 12.15 24.86 2.35
CA ASN A 124 13.19 25.76 2.83
C ASN A 124 13.30 25.72 4.37
N SER A 125 14.38 26.28 4.91
CA SER A 125 14.67 26.22 6.36
C SER A 125 13.58 26.87 7.23
N ASP A 126 12.95 27.94 6.75
CA ASP A 126 11.87 28.61 7.50
C ASP A 126 10.61 27.75 7.56
N GLN A 127 10.27 27.08 6.46
CA GLN A 127 9.16 26.11 6.41
C GLN A 127 9.43 24.91 7.32
N GLN A 128 10.63 24.32 7.23
CA GLN A 128 11.03 23.21 8.09
C GLN A 128 10.94 23.59 9.58
N ARG A 129 11.44 24.78 9.95
CA ARG A 129 11.31 25.29 11.31
C ARG A 129 9.84 25.49 11.72
N ALA A 130 9.04 26.15 10.89
CA ALA A 130 7.63 26.42 11.18
C ALA A 130 6.77 25.15 11.30
N ILE A 131 7.15 24.07 10.63
CA ILE A 131 6.55 22.75 10.78
C ILE A 131 7.08 22.09 12.05
N SER A 132 8.40 22.05 12.25
CA SER A 132 9.02 21.47 13.45
C SER A 132 8.44 22.05 14.73
N ASP A 133 8.27 23.37 14.81
CA ASP A 133 7.73 24.08 15.98
C ASP A 133 6.24 23.76 16.25
N ALA A 134 5.51 23.21 15.27
CA ALA A 134 4.12 22.82 15.41
C ALA A 134 3.95 21.39 15.97
N HIS A 135 5.03 20.61 16.03
CA HIS A 135 5.04 19.23 16.52
C HIS A 135 5.80 19.15 17.85
N GLU A 136 5.43 18.20 18.69
CA GLU A 136 6.17 17.93 19.94
C GLU A 136 7.56 17.37 19.65
N SER A 137 7.65 16.46 18.67
CA SER A 137 8.90 15.84 18.24
C SER A 137 8.81 15.34 16.80
N LEU A 138 9.93 15.37 16.09
CA LEU A 138 10.12 14.73 14.78
C LEU A 138 10.85 13.38 14.88
N GLU A 139 11.06 12.88 16.11
CA GLU A 139 11.82 11.66 16.37
C GLU A 139 11.26 10.45 15.62
N GLY A 140 12.17 9.69 15.02
CA GLY A 140 11.86 8.50 14.23
C GLY A 140 11.42 8.77 12.80
N PHE A 141 11.29 10.03 12.37
CA PHE A 141 11.15 10.39 10.96
C PHE A 141 12.50 10.73 10.32
N GLN A 142 12.61 10.51 9.01
CA GLN A 142 13.79 10.90 8.24
C GLN A 142 13.75 12.39 7.88
N THR A 143 14.58 13.18 8.57
CA THR A 143 14.69 14.64 8.37
C THR A 143 16.04 15.07 7.78
N GLU A 144 17.05 14.20 7.83
CA GLU A 144 18.43 14.52 7.45
C GLU A 144 18.70 14.21 5.96
N VAL A 145 18.30 13.01 5.52
CA VAL A 145 18.51 12.51 4.16
C VAL A 145 17.16 12.46 3.47
N SER A 146 16.77 13.58 2.83
CA SER A 146 15.46 13.74 2.23
C SER A 146 15.54 14.32 0.82
N SER A 147 14.63 13.87 -0.06
CA SER A 147 14.65 14.26 -1.46
C SER A 147 14.37 15.75 -1.63
N PRO A 148 15.18 16.48 -2.43
CA PRO A 148 14.94 17.88 -2.74
C PRO A 148 13.75 18.05 -3.71
N SER A 149 13.33 16.97 -4.38
CA SER A 149 12.22 16.99 -5.32
C SER A 149 10.88 17.09 -4.56
N PRO A 150 10.04 18.11 -4.85
CA PRO A 150 8.82 18.33 -4.07
C PRO A 150 7.77 17.25 -4.26
N ALA A 151 7.65 16.70 -5.48
CA ALA A 151 6.65 15.69 -5.78
C ALA A 151 7.09 14.31 -5.24
N PRO A 152 6.31 13.63 -4.38
CA PRO A 152 6.69 12.33 -3.82
C PRO A 152 7.05 11.28 -4.87
N ARG A 153 6.34 11.29 -6.01
CA ARG A 153 6.56 10.37 -7.13
C ARG A 153 7.87 10.59 -7.90
N ALA A 154 8.50 11.75 -7.72
CA ALA A 154 9.77 12.10 -8.37
C ALA A 154 10.98 11.74 -7.49
N ILE A 155 10.76 10.96 -6.42
CA ILE A 155 11.82 10.54 -5.52
C ILE A 155 12.92 9.77 -6.26
N GLU A 156 14.16 10.14 -5.96
CA GLU A 156 15.35 9.49 -6.48
C GLU A 156 15.63 8.19 -5.68
N PRO A 157 16.24 7.17 -6.31
CA PRO A 157 16.47 5.87 -5.67
C PRO A 157 17.20 5.96 -4.32
N GLU A 158 18.19 6.85 -4.19
CA GLU A 158 18.96 7.04 -2.95
C GLU A 158 18.08 7.37 -1.74
N TYR A 159 17.10 8.26 -1.89
CA TYR A 159 16.14 8.58 -0.83
C TYR A 159 15.09 7.47 -0.67
N ALA A 160 14.74 6.78 -1.76
CA ALA A 160 13.80 5.68 -1.73
C ALA A 160 14.32 4.47 -0.93
N TYR A 161 15.63 4.25 -0.87
CA TYR A 161 16.26 3.18 -0.08
C TYR A 161 16.69 3.62 1.33
N THR A 162 16.56 4.90 1.66
CA THR A 162 16.90 5.43 2.98
C THR A 162 15.96 4.87 4.06
N LYS A 163 16.50 4.65 5.27
CA LYS A 163 15.77 4.14 6.45
C LYS A 163 16.05 5.03 7.68
N PRO A 164 15.02 5.61 8.34
CA PRO A 164 13.61 5.56 7.98
C PRO A 164 13.33 6.10 6.57
N GLY A 165 12.24 5.65 5.97
CA GLY A 165 11.81 6.10 4.67
C GLY A 165 11.42 7.58 4.64
N PRO A 166 11.08 8.11 3.45
CA PRO A 166 10.86 9.53 3.25
C PRO A 166 9.76 10.11 4.15
N LEU A 167 9.99 11.33 4.62
CA LEU A 167 9.00 12.15 5.30
C LEU A 167 8.27 13.06 4.30
N TYR A 168 6.96 13.02 4.32
CA TYR A 168 6.09 13.91 3.56
C TYR A 168 5.36 14.87 4.48
N VAL A 169 5.10 16.07 3.98
CA VAL A 169 4.38 17.11 4.73
C VAL A 169 3.29 17.70 3.86
N ASP A 170 2.15 17.97 4.48
CA ASP A 170 1.19 18.93 3.95
C ASP A 170 1.53 20.30 4.55
N ILE A 171 2.05 21.22 3.72
CA ILE A 171 2.52 22.54 4.18
C ILE A 171 1.38 23.34 4.84
N GLN A 172 0.15 23.22 4.35
CA GLN A 172 -0.98 24.04 4.80
C GLN A 172 -1.45 23.60 6.18
N THR A 173 -1.60 22.30 6.37
CA THR A 173 -2.09 21.73 7.65
C THR A 173 -0.97 21.37 8.61
N LYS A 174 0.28 21.41 8.14
CA LYS A 174 1.49 20.95 8.86
C LYS A 174 1.43 19.49 9.29
N VAL A 175 0.53 18.69 8.71
CA VAL A 175 0.43 17.26 9.00
C VAL A 175 1.63 16.55 8.37
N LEU A 176 2.25 15.66 9.16
CA LEU A 176 3.33 14.81 8.72
C LEU A 176 2.79 13.44 8.33
N LEU A 177 3.33 12.90 7.24
CA LEU A 177 3.11 11.55 6.80
C LEU A 177 4.46 10.92 6.49
N GLY A 178 4.95 10.06 7.37
CA GLY A 178 6.31 9.55 7.29
C GLY A 178 6.43 8.09 7.66
N TRP A 179 7.44 7.43 7.11
CA TRP A 179 7.77 6.06 7.47
C TRP A 179 8.52 6.06 8.81
N LYS A 180 8.08 5.22 9.75
CA LYS A 180 8.80 4.94 10.98
C LYS A 180 9.20 3.48 11.04
N VAL A 181 10.42 3.22 11.49
CA VAL A 181 10.94 1.87 11.70
C VAL A 181 10.25 1.25 12.91
N VAL A 182 9.76 0.03 12.74
CA VAL A 182 9.19 -0.77 13.82
C VAL A 182 10.34 -1.34 14.67
N PRO A 183 10.40 -1.04 15.98
CA PRO A 183 11.48 -1.48 16.86
C PRO A 183 11.71 -3.00 16.80
N GLY A 184 12.98 -3.41 16.78
CA GLY A 184 13.37 -4.82 16.74
C GLY A 184 13.13 -5.52 15.40
N THR A 185 12.75 -4.79 14.35
CA THR A 185 12.50 -5.37 13.02
C THR A 185 13.07 -4.50 11.90
N GLU A 186 13.08 -5.04 10.68
CA GLU A 186 13.39 -4.28 9.47
C GLU A 186 12.16 -3.60 8.86
N LEU A 187 11.00 -3.65 9.52
CA LEU A 187 9.75 -3.15 8.94
C LEU A 187 9.59 -1.66 9.15
N GLU A 188 8.87 -1.02 8.22
CA GLU A 188 8.46 0.36 8.35
C GLU A 188 6.94 0.47 8.19
N VAL A 189 6.33 1.31 9.01
CA VAL A 189 4.91 1.65 8.90
C VAL A 189 4.73 3.13 8.62
N LEU A 190 3.71 3.46 7.83
CA LEU A 190 3.40 4.82 7.45
C LEU A 190 2.53 5.50 8.53
N ILE A 191 3.14 6.43 9.24
CA ILE A 191 2.57 7.14 10.39
C ILE A 191 2.09 8.52 9.97
N VAL A 192 0.87 8.85 10.40
CA VAL A 192 0.31 10.20 10.35
C VAL A 192 0.61 10.88 11.67
N GLN A 193 1.17 12.08 11.66
CA GLN A 193 1.34 12.89 12.87
C GLN A 193 0.74 14.28 12.64
N LYS A 194 -0.20 14.65 13.51
CA LYS A 194 -0.88 15.95 13.48
C LYS A 194 -0.13 16.96 14.36
N PRO A 195 -0.19 18.26 14.04
CA PRO A 195 0.37 19.29 14.92
C PRO A 195 -0.32 19.27 16.29
N VAL A 196 0.40 19.70 17.33
CA VAL A 196 -0.07 19.69 18.73
C VAL A 196 -0.82 20.98 19.09
N ARG A 197 -0.68 22.02 18.28
CA ARG A 197 -1.27 23.35 18.46
C ARG A 197 -2.37 23.63 17.44
#